data_AF-A0A6J1DHW2-F1
#
_entry.id   AF-A0A6J1DHW2-F1
#
_cell.length_a   1.000
_cell.length_b   1.000
_cell.length_c   1.000
_cell.angle_alpha   90.00
_cell.angle_beta   90.00
_cell.angle_gamma   90.00
#
_symmetry.space_group_name_H-M   'P 1'
#
loop_
_entity.id
_entity.type
_entity.pdbx_description
1 polymer ?
#
loop_
_entity_poly.entity_id
_entity_poly.type
_entity_poly.pdbx_seq_one_letter_code
_entity_poly.pdbx_strand_id
1 'polypeptide(L)'
;MTISYDVVDSSVYYKSQLLSQVRIGPFIQDKRTQTAVNASLSSLNSYIEASFVNEINDDRRRGAVDFNFVILARVGFRAGWWRTRRRLLRVLCEELSVGLPSSNSSVSGKLMGGSRPCKVGI
;
A
#
# COMPACT_ATOMS: atom_id res chain seq x y z
N MET A 1 -5.43 -14.92 21.65
CA MET A 1 -5.56 -15.23 20.20
C MET A 1 -4.63 -14.27 19.49
N THR A 2 -3.77 -14.78 18.63
CA THR A 2 -2.78 -13.99 17.89
C THR A 2 -2.94 -14.22 16.40
N ILE A 3 -2.52 -13.23 15.62
CA ILE A 3 -2.48 -13.27 14.17
C ILE A 3 -1.01 -13.16 13.77
N SER A 4 -0.49 -14.16 13.05
CA SER A 4 0.84 -14.09 12.45
C SER A 4 0.73 -13.64 11.00
N TYR A 5 1.58 -12.71 10.60
CA TYR A 5 1.71 -12.22 9.24
C TYR A 5 3.04 -12.75 8.71
N ASP A 6 3.00 -13.80 7.88
CA ASP A 6 4.20 -14.54 7.47
C ASP A 6 4.86 -13.93 6.23
N VAL A 7 4.04 -13.45 5.28
CA VAL A 7 4.46 -12.81 4.04
C VAL A 7 3.52 -11.64 3.85
N VAL A 8 4.06 -10.42 3.73
CA VAL A 8 3.27 -9.20 3.53
C VAL A 8 3.88 -8.44 2.37
N ASP A 9 3.21 -8.52 1.23
CA ASP A 9 3.60 -7.79 0.02
C ASP A 9 2.75 -6.52 -0.08
N SER A 10 3.43 -5.38 -0.15
CA SER A 10 2.82 -4.06 -0.26
C SER A 10 3.15 -3.46 -1.62
N SER A 11 2.13 -3.06 -2.36
CA SER A 11 2.24 -2.59 -3.72
C SER A 11 1.50 -1.27 -3.90
N VAL A 12 2.07 -0.37 -4.69
CA VAL A 12 1.43 0.88 -5.10
C VAL A 12 1.29 0.91 -6.62
N TYR A 13 0.12 1.35 -7.06
CA TYR A 13 -0.29 1.39 -8.45
C TYR A 13 -0.75 2.79 -8.83
N TYR A 14 -0.52 3.16 -10.08
CA TYR A 14 -1.26 4.23 -10.74
C TYR A 14 -2.27 3.58 -11.67
N LYS A 15 -3.57 3.78 -11.41
CA LYS A 15 -4.64 3.01 -12.06
C LYS A 15 -4.37 1.49 -11.93
N SER A 16 -4.09 0.80 -13.04
CA SER A 16 -3.74 -0.62 -13.10
C SER A 16 -2.22 -0.88 -13.22
N GLN A 17 -1.41 0.15 -13.42
CA GLN A 17 0.05 0.03 -13.60
C GLN A 17 0.76 -0.07 -12.25
N LEU A 18 1.50 -1.16 -12.05
CA LEU A 18 2.35 -1.33 -10.86
C LEU A 18 3.52 -0.33 -10.93
N LEU A 19 3.70 0.44 -9.87
CA LEU A 19 4.81 1.40 -9.77
C LEU A 19 5.94 0.90 -8.88
N SER A 20 5.59 0.32 -7.73
CA SER A 20 6.55 -0.21 -6.77
C SER A 20 5.91 -1.30 -5.93
N GLN A 21 6.74 -2.24 -5.51
CA GLN A 21 6.37 -3.28 -4.56
C GLN A 21 7.50 -3.49 -3.55
N VAL A 22 7.13 -3.70 -2.29
CA VAL A 22 8.07 -4.05 -1.23
C VAL A 22 7.51 -5.18 -0.38
N ARG A 23 8.39 -6.00 0.17
CA ARG A 23 8.02 -7.03 1.14
C ARG A 23 8.33 -6.53 2.55
N ILE A 24 7.30 -6.51 3.38
CA ILE A 24 7.40 -6.18 4.80
C ILE A 24 7.79 -7.46 5.56
N GLY A 25 8.65 -7.30 6.56
CA GLY A 25 9.06 -8.40 7.43
C GLY A 25 7.88 -9.00 8.23
N PRO A 26 7.97 -10.27 8.63
CA PRO A 26 6.91 -10.92 9.38
C PRO A 26 6.69 -10.29 10.75
N PHE A 27 5.43 -10.23 11.19
CA PHE A 27 5.07 -9.70 12.51
C PHE A 27 3.88 -10.44 13.12
N ILE A 28 3.69 -10.26 14.42
CA ILE A 28 2.58 -10.85 15.17
C ILE A 28 1.75 -9.72 15.77
N GLN A 29 0.43 -9.87 15.70
CA GLN A 29 -0.53 -8.95 16.28
C GLN A 29 -1.41 -9.69 17.29
N ASP A 30 -1.57 -9.10 18.47
CA ASP A 30 -2.50 -9.60 19.47
C ASP A 30 -3.94 -9.27 19.10
N LYS A 31 -4.89 -10.12 19.50
CA LYS A 31 -6.31 -9.89 19.24
C LYS A 31 -6.76 -8.54 19.80
N ARG A 32 -7.48 -7.77 18.96
CA ARG A 32 -8.04 -6.44 19.27
C ARG A 32 -6.98 -5.36 19.57
N THR A 33 -5.75 -5.55 19.10
CA THR A 33 -4.72 -4.51 19.11
C THR A 33 -4.54 -3.92 17.73
N GLN A 34 -3.80 -2.82 17.62
CA GLN A 34 -3.33 -2.26 16.35
C GLN A 34 -1.80 -2.29 16.32
N THR A 35 -1.24 -2.65 15.17
CA THR A 35 0.21 -2.66 14.96
C THR A 35 0.54 -1.69 13.84
N ALA A 36 1.35 -0.67 14.14
CA ALA A 36 1.87 0.24 13.12
C ALA A 36 3.05 -0.43 12.41
N VAL A 37 3.02 -0.43 11.08
CA VAL A 37 4.06 -1.01 10.25
C VAL A 37 4.52 0.05 9.27
N ASN A 38 5.81 0.38 9.34
CA ASN A 38 6.42 1.35 8.44
C ASN A 38 6.99 0.62 7.23
N ALA A 39 6.67 1.10 6.03
CA ALA A 39 7.20 0.59 4.78
C ALA A 39 7.58 1.77 3.89
N SER A 40 8.74 1.66 3.25
CA SER A 40 9.19 2.61 2.23
C SER A 40 9.16 1.91 0.88
N LEU A 41 8.36 2.45 -0.03
CA LEU A 41 8.26 1.97 -1.40
C LEU A 41 9.07 2.92 -2.27
N SER A 42 9.99 2.36 -3.06
CA SER A 42 10.82 3.10 -3.99
C SER A 42 10.75 2.47 -5.36
N SER A 43 10.42 3.26 -6.36
CA SER A 43 10.51 2.88 -7.76
C SER A 43 11.75 3.51 -8.37
N LEU A 44 12.75 2.69 -8.70
CA LEU A 44 13.97 3.12 -9.39
C LEU A 44 14.10 2.28 -10.66
N ASN A 45 14.23 2.94 -11.81
CA ASN A 45 14.39 2.29 -13.11
C ASN A 45 13.27 1.29 -13.45
N SER A 46 12.07 1.43 -12.86
CA SER A 46 10.95 0.59 -13.24
C SER A 46 10.48 0.95 -14.64
N TYR A 47 10.24 -0.06 -15.48
CA TYR A 47 9.57 0.17 -16.75
C TYR A 47 8.10 0.55 -16.49
N ILE A 48 7.69 1.69 -17.04
CA ILE A 48 6.32 2.19 -17.06
C ILE A 48 6.03 2.55 -18.51
N GLU A 49 4.90 2.10 -19.05
CA GLU A 49 4.53 2.44 -20.43
C GLU A 49 4.40 3.95 -20.60
N ALA A 50 4.77 4.45 -21.78
CA ALA A 50 4.81 5.89 -22.06
C ALA A 50 3.42 6.55 -21.91
N SER A 51 2.34 5.82 -22.17
CA SER A 51 0.96 6.25 -21.93
C SER A 51 0.74 6.65 -20.48
N PHE A 52 1.05 5.76 -19.53
CA PHE A 52 0.92 6.03 -18.09
C PHE A 52 1.85 7.15 -17.62
N VAL A 53 3.06 7.26 -18.19
CA VAL A 53 3.97 8.38 -17.87
C VAL A 53 3.35 9.72 -18.25
N ASN A 54 2.73 9.81 -19.43
CA ASN A 54 2.06 11.03 -19.88
C ASN A 54 0.86 11.38 -18.98
N GLU A 55 0.03 10.39 -18.64
CA GLU A 55 -1.11 10.60 -17.75
C GLU A 55 -0.69 11.04 -16.34
N ILE A 56 0.36 10.43 -15.77
CA ILE A 56 0.93 10.86 -14.49
C ILE A 56 1.40 12.32 -14.60
N ASN A 57 2.07 12.70 -15.69
CA ASN A 57 2.52 14.07 -15.89
C ASN A 57 1.35 15.07 -16.03
N ASP A 58 0.24 14.67 -16.65
CA ASP A 58 -0.99 15.46 -16.71
C ASP A 58 -1.60 15.67 -15.32
N ASP A 59 -1.73 14.61 -14.54
CA ASP A 59 -2.25 14.67 -13.17
C ASP A 59 -1.32 15.53 -12.27
N ARG A 60 0.00 15.39 -12.44
CA ARG A 60 0.99 16.25 -11.78
C ARG A 60 0.78 17.72 -12.10
N ARG A 61 0.50 18.08 -13.36
CA ARG A 61 0.20 19.47 -13.78
C ARG A 61 -1.10 19.99 -13.17
N ARG A 62 -2.08 19.10 -12.92
CA ARG A 62 -3.33 19.41 -12.21
C ARG A 62 -3.14 19.55 -10.70
N GLY A 63 -1.98 19.16 -10.18
CA GLY A 63 -1.59 19.36 -8.78
C GLY A 63 -1.86 18.18 -7.86
N ALA A 64 -2.39 17.05 -8.36
CA ALA A 64 -2.60 15.85 -7.56
C ALA A 64 -2.52 14.58 -8.42
N VAL A 65 -2.01 13.49 -7.86
CA VAL A 65 -1.96 12.18 -8.50
C VAL A 65 -2.64 11.15 -7.62
N ASP A 66 -3.55 10.37 -8.20
CA ASP A 66 -4.26 9.32 -7.49
C ASP A 66 -3.54 7.99 -7.59
N PHE A 67 -3.33 7.35 -6.44
CA PHE A 67 -2.72 6.04 -6.35
C PHE A 67 -3.67 5.01 -5.75
N ASN A 68 -3.49 3.75 -6.14
CA ASN A 68 -4.09 2.61 -5.48
C ASN A 68 -3.02 1.87 -4.68
N PHE A 69 -3.33 1.51 -3.45
CA PHE A 69 -2.43 0.79 -2.57
C PHE A 69 -3.03 -0.56 -2.19
N VAL A 70 -2.24 -1.62 -2.37
CA VAL A 70 -2.66 -3.01 -2.15
C VAL A 70 -1.70 -3.67 -1.18
N ILE A 71 -2.26 -4.36 -0.18
CA ILE A 71 -1.49 -5.27 0.68
C ILE A 71 -2.02 -6.68 0.47
N LEU A 72 -1.12 -7.62 0.18
CA LEU A 72 -1.39 -9.05 0.18
C LEU A 72 -0.60 -9.69 1.31
N ALA A 73 -1.31 -10.31 2.26
CA ALA A 73 -0.67 -10.92 3.41
C ALA A 73 -1.11 -12.38 3.60
N ARG A 74 -0.14 -13.26 3.85
CA ARG A 74 -0.40 -14.60 4.35
C ARG A 74 -0.54 -14.53 5.86
N VAL A 75 -1.75 -14.75 6.36
CA VAL A 75 -2.08 -14.68 7.78
C VAL A 75 -2.38 -16.04 8.38
N GLY A 76 -1.91 -16.28 9.60
CA GLY A 76 -2.26 -17.44 10.41
C GLY A 76 -2.92 -17.01 11.71
N PHE A 77 -4.00 -17.67 12.12
CA PHE A 77 -4.63 -17.40 13.42
C PHE A 77 -4.24 -18.49 14.42
N ARG A 78 -3.97 -18.08 15.65
CA ARG A 78 -3.67 -19.01 16.76
C ARG A 78 -4.56 -18.71 17.95
N ALA A 79 -5.24 -19.75 18.44
CA ALA A 79 -6.07 -19.69 19.64
C ALA A 79 -5.67 -20.83 20.58
N GLY A 80 -4.89 -20.52 21.63
CA GLY A 80 -4.34 -21.52 22.54
C GLY A 80 -3.44 -22.53 21.81
N TRP A 81 -3.75 -23.82 21.95
CA TRP A 81 -3.08 -24.92 21.25
C TRP A 81 -3.57 -25.15 19.82
N TRP A 82 -4.67 -24.52 19.42
CA TRP A 82 -5.22 -24.69 18.07
C TRP A 82 -4.59 -23.68 17.12
N ARG A 83 -3.85 -24.20 16.14
CA ARG A 83 -3.30 -23.45 15.02
C ARG A 83 -4.29 -23.53 13.86
N THR A 84 -4.89 -22.41 13.47
CA THR A 84 -5.84 -22.42 12.35
C THR A 84 -5.11 -22.51 11.01
N ARG A 85 -5.88 -22.82 9.97
CA ARG A 85 -5.40 -22.76 8.59
C ARG A 85 -4.93 -21.35 8.23
N ARG A 86 -3.89 -21.28 7.39
CA ARG A 86 -3.41 -20.03 6.78
C ARG A 86 -4.50 -19.47 5.85
N ARG A 87 -4.59 -18.14 5.77
CA ARG A 87 -5.49 -17.38 4.89
C ARG A 87 -4.71 -16.31 4.14
N LEU A 88 -5.29 -15.82 3.04
CA LEU A 88 -4.75 -14.70 2.28
C LEU A 88 -5.61 -13.47 2.57
N LEU A 89 -5.05 -12.54 3.33
CA LEU A 89 -5.63 -11.23 3.56
C LEU A 89 -5.29 -10.33 2.37
N ARG A 90 -6.30 -9.67 1.81
CA ARG A 90 -6.15 -8.62 0.80
C ARG A 90 -6.69 -7.31 1.35
N VAL A 91 -5.84 -6.28 1.39
CA VAL A 91 -6.23 -4.91 1.71
C VAL A 91 -6.15 -4.07 0.44
N LEU A 92 -7.16 -3.23 0.20
CA LEU A 92 -7.27 -2.38 -0.97
C LEU A 92 -7.67 -0.97 -0.54
N CYS A 93 -6.78 -0.01 -0.78
CA CYS A 93 -7.01 1.42 -0.66
C CYS A 93 -7.03 2.01 -2.08
N GLU A 94 -8.18 2.49 -2.53
CA GLU A 94 -8.35 3.09 -3.87
C GLU A 94 -8.42 4.60 -3.75
N GLU A 95 -8.01 5.34 -4.77
CA GLU A 95 -8.16 6.81 -4.84
C GLU A 95 -7.40 7.53 -3.70
N LEU A 96 -6.14 7.15 -3.47
CA LEU A 96 -5.24 7.87 -2.56
C LEU A 96 -4.63 9.07 -3.28
N SER A 97 -5.30 10.22 -3.21
CA SER A 97 -4.83 11.46 -3.83
C SER A 97 -3.62 12.04 -3.10
N VAL A 98 -2.50 12.17 -3.81
CA VAL A 98 -1.30 12.83 -3.31
C VAL A 98 -1.19 14.20 -3.96
N GLY A 99 -1.42 15.24 -3.16
CA GLY A 99 -1.29 16.62 -3.58
C GLY A 99 0.17 17.01 -3.72
N LEU A 100 0.49 17.73 -4.79
CA LEU A 100 1.84 18.18 -5.12
C LEU A 100 1.92 19.70 -4.96
N PRO A 101 2.99 20.23 -4.34
CA PRO A 101 3.19 21.67 -4.22
C PRO A 101 3.35 22.31 -5.62
N SER A 102 2.85 23.54 -5.75
CA SER A 102 2.84 24.30 -7.01
C SER A 102 4.22 24.83 -7.45
N SER A 103 5.23 24.77 -6.57
CA SER A 103 6.59 25.24 -6.86
C SER A 103 7.44 24.13 -7.48
N ASN A 104 8.11 24.44 -8.60
CA ASN A 104 8.98 23.56 -9.40
C ASN A 104 10.25 23.04 -8.69
N SER A 105 10.33 23.06 -7.36
CA SER A 105 11.51 22.66 -6.60
C SER A 105 11.17 21.62 -5.52
N SER A 106 11.79 20.44 -5.63
CA SER A 106 11.77 19.31 -4.68
C SER A 106 10.40 18.67 -4.39
N VAL A 107 10.18 17.53 -5.07
CA VAL A 107 8.93 16.80 -5.29
C VAL A 107 8.51 15.97 -4.07
N SER A 108 8.11 16.61 -2.97
CA SER A 108 7.42 15.92 -1.88
C SER A 108 5.92 16.18 -1.98
N GLY A 109 5.15 15.14 -2.27
CA GLY A 109 3.69 15.19 -2.19
C GLY A 109 3.17 14.86 -0.79
N LYS A 110 1.92 15.21 -0.49
CA LYS A 110 1.23 14.81 0.75
C LYS A 110 -0.10 14.13 0.43
N LEU A 111 -0.42 13.07 1.17
CA LEU A 111 -1.73 12.43 1.07
C LEU A 111 -2.82 13.41 1.48
N MET A 112 -3.73 13.71 0.56
CA MET A 112 -4.89 14.56 0.79
C MET A 112 -5.93 13.79 1.62
N GLY A 113 -6.58 14.47 2.56
CA GLY A 113 -7.59 13.85 3.44
C GLY A 113 -7.03 13.01 4.60
N GLY A 114 -5.72 12.77 4.65
CA GLY A 114 -5.07 12.05 5.75
C GLY A 114 -5.33 10.55 5.76
N SER A 115 -5.09 9.90 6.90
CA SER A 115 -5.26 8.45 7.06
C SER A 115 -6.74 8.05 7.08
N ARG A 116 -7.09 6.98 6.36
CA ARG A 116 -8.45 6.41 6.34
C ARG A 116 -8.43 4.88 6.33
N PRO A 117 -9.50 4.22 6.82
CA PRO A 117 -9.62 2.77 6.70
C PRO A 117 -9.76 2.35 5.24
N CYS A 118 -9.19 1.19 4.91
CA CYS A 118 -9.24 0.59 3.58
C CYS A 118 -10.10 -0.66 3.57
N LYS A 119 -10.50 -1.13 2.38
CA LYS A 119 -11.29 -2.35 2.21
C LYS A 119 -10.41 -3.56 2.54
N VAL A 120 -10.97 -4.52 3.27
CA VAL A 120 -10.26 -5.74 3.69
C VAL A 120 -11.08 -6.96 3.30
N GLY A 121 -10.45 -7.94 2.64
CA GLY A 121 -10.99 -9.26 2.33
C GLY A 121 -10.06 -10.38 2.79
N ILE A 122 -10.60 -11.55 3.13
CA ILE A 122 -9.88 -12.75 3.63
C ILE A 122 -10.33 -13.98 2.86
#